data_AF-A0AAU4BMG6-F1
#
_entry.id   AF-A0AAU4BMG6-F1
#
_cell.length_a   1.000
_cell.length_b   1.000
_cell.length_c   1.000
_cell.angle_alpha   90.00
_cell.angle_beta   90.00
_cell.angle_gamma   90.00
#
_symmetry.space_group_name_H-M   'P 1'
#
loop_
_entity.id
_entity.type
_entity.pdbx_description
1 polymer ?
#
loop_
_entity_poly.entity_id
_entity_poly.type
_entity_poly.pdbx_seq_one_letter_code
_entity_poly.pdbx_strand_id
1 'polypeptide(L)'
;MMQVDQDRNFSTTISVDRTPQEAFDAVINVRGWWSQEVAGVTDQVGGEFDYHFKDVHRCRMRVTELVPGRKVAWHVLDNYFDFIGGSLRNLINTGEGQPNPVEDESVPAHQHAATVLRTERSPQPTGPADAETISV
;
A
#
# COMPACT_ATOMS: atom_id res chain seq x y z
N MET A 1 10.16 -8.13 30.60
CA MET A 1 10.30 -8.70 29.24
C MET A 1 8.96 -8.48 28.54
N MET A 2 8.88 -7.55 27.58
CA MET A 2 7.64 -7.34 26.82
C MET A 2 7.56 -8.41 25.74
N GLN A 3 6.57 -9.29 25.84
CA GLN A 3 6.21 -10.21 24.77
C GLN A 3 5.54 -9.39 23.68
N VAL A 4 6.21 -9.23 22.53
CA VAL A 4 5.58 -8.66 21.34
C VAL A 4 4.79 -9.78 20.69
N ASP A 5 3.47 -9.65 20.64
CA ASP A 5 2.58 -10.52 19.87
C ASP A 5 2.88 -10.32 18.37
N GLN A 6 3.51 -11.32 17.75
CA GLN A 6 4.04 -11.25 16.39
C GLN A 6 2.98 -11.51 15.30
N ASP A 7 1.75 -11.88 15.68
CA ASP A 7 0.77 -12.47 14.75
C ASP A 7 -0.42 -11.54 14.42
N ARG A 8 -0.20 -10.22 14.51
CA ARG A 8 -1.25 -9.23 14.24
C ARG A 8 -1.32 -8.86 12.77
N ASN A 9 -2.19 -9.53 12.03
CA ASN A 9 -2.54 -9.16 10.65
C ASN A 9 -3.42 -7.90 10.62
N PHE A 10 -3.16 -7.01 9.67
CA PHE A 10 -4.04 -5.87 9.37
C PHE A 10 -5.02 -6.25 8.25
N SER A 11 -6.28 -5.85 8.41
CA SER A 11 -7.33 -6.04 7.39
C SER A 11 -8.25 -4.82 7.41
N THR A 12 -8.68 -4.37 6.23
CA THR A 12 -9.67 -3.31 6.08
C THR A 12 -10.56 -3.58 4.88
N THR A 13 -11.75 -2.97 4.85
CA THR A 13 -12.69 -3.10 3.74
C THR A 13 -13.11 -1.73 3.27
N ILE A 14 -13.16 -1.55 1.95
CA ILE A 14 -13.77 -0.41 1.28
C ILE A 14 -14.74 -0.94 0.21
N SER A 15 -15.79 -0.18 -0.08
CA SER A 15 -16.74 -0.49 -1.15
C SER A 15 -16.63 0.55 -2.26
N VAL A 16 -16.73 0.11 -3.51
CA VAL A 16 -16.66 0.95 -4.70
C VAL A 16 -17.85 0.67 -5.62
N ASP A 17 -18.31 1.68 -6.36
CA ASP A 17 -19.37 1.55 -7.35
C ASP A 17 -18.81 1.08 -8.70
N ARG A 18 -18.12 -0.06 -8.70
CA ARG A 18 -17.50 -0.70 -9.87
C ARG A 18 -17.68 -2.21 -9.80
N THR A 19 -17.61 -2.87 -10.96
CA THR A 19 -17.68 -4.33 -11.01
C THR A 19 -16.44 -4.97 -10.39
N PRO A 20 -16.52 -6.23 -9.91
CA PRO A 20 -15.35 -6.93 -9.37
C PRO A 20 -14.18 -7.02 -10.35
N GLN A 21 -14.46 -7.19 -11.65
CA GLN A 21 -13.43 -7.24 -12.69
C GLN A 21 -12.76 -5.89 -12.88
N GLU A 22 -13.51 -4.79 -12.94
CA GLU A 22 -12.92 -3.45 -13.06
C GLU A 22 -12.05 -3.09 -11.85
N ALA A 23 -12.47 -3.47 -10.64
CA ALA A 23 -11.68 -3.28 -9.44
C ALA A 23 -10.38 -4.11 -9.49
N PHE A 24 -10.47 -5.36 -9.93
CA PHE A 24 -9.31 -6.24 -10.14
C PHE A 24 -8.33 -5.65 -11.15
N ASP A 25 -8.81 -5.24 -12.33
CA ASP A 25 -8.00 -4.66 -13.40
C ASP A 25 -7.31 -3.35 -12.94
N ALA A 26 -8.01 -2.55 -12.14
CA ALA A 26 -7.44 -1.34 -11.55
C ALA A 26 -6.32 -1.67 -10.54
N VAL A 27 -6.51 -2.67 -9.67
CA VAL A 27 -5.51 -3.07 -8.67
C VAL A 27 -4.22 -3.59 -9.33
N ILE A 28 -4.34 -4.45 -10.35
CA ILE A 28 -3.16 -5.03 -11.03
C ILE A 28 -2.45 -4.04 -11.97
N ASN A 29 -3.08 -2.92 -12.31
CA ASN A 29 -2.45 -1.83 -13.03
C ASN A 29 -1.59 -0.95 -12.09
N VAL A 30 -0.58 -1.57 -11.47
CA VAL A 30 0.28 -0.95 -10.45
C VAL A 30 0.93 0.35 -10.96
N ARG A 31 1.31 0.41 -12.24
CA ARG A 31 1.87 1.63 -12.86
C ARG A 31 0.88 2.77 -12.99
N GLY A 32 -0.40 2.44 -13.15
CA GLY A 32 -1.46 3.42 -13.35
C GLY A 32 -1.87 4.13 -12.06
N TRP A 33 -1.71 3.50 -10.90
CA TRP A 33 -2.12 4.08 -9.62
C TRP A 33 -1.01 4.27 -8.59
N TRP A 34 0.12 3.56 -8.69
CA TRP A 34 1.24 3.70 -7.75
C TRP A 34 2.37 4.55 -8.33
N SER A 35 3.04 4.07 -9.39
CA SER A 35 4.11 4.83 -10.05
C SER A 35 4.49 4.27 -11.42
N GLN A 36 4.80 5.14 -12.37
CA GLN A 36 5.34 4.76 -13.67
C GLN A 36 6.76 4.16 -13.58
N GLU A 37 7.47 4.41 -12.47
CA GLU A 37 8.82 3.89 -12.23
C GLU A 37 8.84 2.41 -11.79
N VAL A 38 7.66 1.79 -11.61
CA VAL A 38 7.57 0.35 -11.34
C VAL A 38 8.12 -0.44 -12.52
N ALA A 39 9.15 -1.24 -12.27
CA ALA A 39 9.84 -2.05 -13.28
C ALA A 39 9.57 -3.54 -13.05
N GLY A 40 9.43 -4.33 -14.12
CA GLY A 40 9.19 -5.78 -14.03
C GLY A 40 7.74 -6.21 -14.28
N VAL A 41 7.44 -7.47 -13.99
CA VAL A 41 6.17 -8.13 -14.33
C VAL A 41 5.20 -8.04 -13.16
N THR A 42 4.07 -7.37 -13.38
CA THR A 42 3.07 -7.08 -12.34
C THR A 42 1.77 -7.89 -12.51
N ASP A 43 1.56 -8.49 -13.68
CA ASP A 43 0.28 -9.05 -14.14
C ASP A 43 0.31 -10.56 -14.41
N GLN A 44 1.36 -11.24 -13.94
CA GLN A 44 1.51 -12.70 -14.08
C GLN A 44 1.95 -13.32 -12.76
N VAL A 45 1.35 -14.45 -12.36
CA VAL A 45 1.79 -15.22 -11.20
C VAL A 45 3.24 -15.66 -11.39
N GLY A 46 4.08 -15.44 -10.37
CA GLY A 46 5.52 -15.63 -10.41
C GLY A 46 6.29 -14.42 -10.95
N GLY A 47 5.60 -13.42 -11.53
CA GLY A 47 6.18 -12.15 -11.93
C GLY A 47 6.74 -11.39 -10.72
N GLU A 48 7.86 -10.72 -10.92
CA GLU A 48 8.48 -9.85 -9.93
C GLU A 48 8.58 -8.43 -10.46
N PHE A 49 8.39 -7.48 -9.56
CA PHE A 49 8.53 -6.06 -9.87
C PHE A 49 9.20 -5.29 -8.74
N ASP A 50 9.92 -4.25 -9.14
CA ASP A 50 10.62 -3.32 -8.30
C ASP A 50 9.91 -1.96 -8.33
N TYR A 51 9.71 -1.38 -7.15
CA TYR A 51 9.40 0.03 -6.97
C TYR A 51 10.59 0.72 -6.32
N HIS A 52 10.87 1.93 -6.77
CA HIS A 52 11.80 2.83 -6.10
C HIS A 52 11.26 4.25 -6.17
N PHE A 53 11.56 5.03 -5.14
CA PHE A 53 11.39 6.47 -5.14
C PHE A 53 12.60 7.10 -4.47
N LYS A 54 13.48 7.67 -5.30
CA LYS A 54 14.78 8.23 -4.88
C LYS A 54 15.52 7.23 -3.96
N ASP A 55 16.15 7.74 -2.90
CA ASP A 55 16.79 6.95 -1.85
C ASP A 55 15.89 6.75 -0.62
N VAL A 56 14.58 6.99 -0.77
CA VAL A 56 13.62 7.10 0.33
C VAL A 56 12.85 5.79 0.53
N HIS A 57 12.36 5.19 -0.55
CA HIS A 57 11.64 3.90 -0.52
C HIS A 57 12.11 3.02 -1.67
N ARG A 58 12.41 1.76 -1.36
CA ARG A 58 12.63 0.70 -2.36
C ARG A 58 11.86 -0.54 -1.92
N CYS A 59 11.18 -1.18 -2.86
CA CYS A 59 10.44 -2.41 -2.60
C CYS A 59 10.53 -3.36 -3.79
N ARG A 60 10.74 -4.64 -3.52
CA ARG A 60 10.59 -5.72 -4.49
C ARG A 60 9.45 -6.63 -4.06
N MET A 61 8.55 -6.93 -4.98
CA MET A 61 7.41 -7.81 -4.74
C MET A 61 7.33 -8.91 -5.79
N ARG A 62 6.80 -10.07 -5.39
CA ARG A 62 6.43 -11.17 -6.28
C ARG A 62 4.92 -11.34 -6.30
N VAL A 63 4.35 -11.52 -7.48
CA VAL A 63 2.95 -11.89 -7.65
C VAL A 63 2.76 -13.36 -7.29
N THR A 64 1.97 -13.63 -6.25
CA THR A 64 1.72 -14.99 -5.77
C THR A 64 0.36 -15.53 -6.22
N GLU A 65 -0.65 -14.67 -6.35
CA GLU A 65 -1.98 -15.06 -6.84
C GLU A 65 -2.63 -13.94 -7.66
N LEU A 66 -3.27 -14.32 -8.76
CA LEU A 66 -4.15 -13.48 -9.57
C LEU A 66 -5.39 -14.30 -9.93
N VAL A 67 -6.50 -14.04 -9.23
CA VAL A 67 -7.80 -14.64 -9.51
C VAL A 67 -8.72 -13.53 -10.05
N PRO A 68 -9.00 -13.51 -11.37
CA PRO A 68 -9.78 -12.44 -12.01
C PRO A 68 -11.08 -12.13 -11.28
N GLY A 69 -11.32 -10.85 -11.02
CA GLY A 69 -12.50 -10.34 -10.33
C GLY A 69 -12.63 -10.77 -8.86
N ARG A 70 -11.59 -11.34 -8.24
CA ARG A 70 -11.72 -11.93 -6.90
C ARG A 70 -10.57 -11.64 -5.96
N LYS A 71 -9.31 -11.85 -6.38
CA LYS A 71 -8.16 -11.80 -5.47
C LYS A 71 -6.87 -11.45 -6.18
N VAL A 72 -6.10 -10.56 -5.56
CA VAL A 72 -4.71 -10.26 -5.90
C VAL A 72 -3.88 -10.51 -4.65
N ALA A 73 -2.76 -11.23 -4.77
CA ALA A 73 -1.82 -11.40 -3.67
C ALA A 73 -0.39 -11.17 -4.15
N TRP A 74 0.35 -10.39 -3.36
CA TRP A 74 1.76 -10.11 -3.57
C TRP A 74 2.56 -10.50 -2.32
N HIS A 75 3.75 -11.03 -2.53
CA HIS A 75 4.72 -11.30 -1.47
C HIS A 75 5.85 -10.29 -1.55
N VAL A 76 6.10 -9.57 -0.46
CA VAL A 76 7.21 -8.62 -0.35
C VAL A 76 8.50 -9.40 -0.19
N LEU A 77 9.39 -9.30 -1.18
CA LEU A 77 10.69 -9.96 -1.19
C LEU A 77 11.77 -9.13 -0.51
N ASP A 78 11.71 -7.81 -0.71
CA ASP A 78 12.61 -6.84 -0.10
C ASP A 78 11.88 -5.51 0.09
N ASN A 79 12.15 -4.81 1.19
CA ASN A 79 11.58 -3.50 1.44
C ASN A 79 12.49 -2.65 2.33
N TYR A 80 12.77 -1.44 1.86
CA TYR A 80 13.59 -0.45 2.55
C TYR A 80 12.85 0.89 2.64
N PHE A 81 12.84 1.48 3.83
CA PHE A 81 12.40 2.83 4.09
C PHE A 81 13.47 3.58 4.89
N ASP A 82 13.84 4.77 4.45
CA ASP A 82 14.85 5.62 5.10
C ASP A 82 14.45 6.08 6.52
N PHE A 83 13.14 6.28 6.75
CA PHE A 83 12.63 6.83 8.00
C PHE A 83 12.74 5.86 9.19
N ILE A 84 12.84 4.55 8.95
CA ILE A 84 12.88 3.53 10.02
C ILE A 84 14.13 3.70 10.89
N GLY A 85 15.28 3.98 10.28
CA GLY A 85 16.57 4.12 10.98
C GLY A 85 16.81 5.52 11.56
N GLY A 86 16.33 6.56 10.87
CA GLY A 86 16.55 7.95 11.25
C GLY A 86 15.36 8.57 11.97
N SER A 87 14.41 9.08 11.20
CA SER A 87 13.27 9.87 11.68
C SER A 87 12.44 9.19 12.76
N LEU A 88 12.09 7.91 12.57
CA LEU A 88 11.30 7.14 13.54
C LEU A 88 12.07 6.94 14.84
N ARG A 89 13.38 6.65 14.75
CA ARG A 89 14.25 6.52 15.91
C ARG A 89 14.35 7.82 16.69
N ASN A 90 14.46 8.96 16.01
CA ASN A 90 14.47 10.27 16.67
C ASN A 90 13.13 10.53 17.36
N LEU A 91 12.01 10.31 16.65
CA LEU A 91 10.67 10.50 17.22
C LEU A 91 10.47 9.71 18.52
N ILE A 92 10.91 8.44 18.55
CA ILE A 92 10.81 7.59 19.74
C ILE A 92 11.68 8.11 20.90
N ASN A 93 12.87 8.62 20.60
CA ASN A 93 13.85 9.00 21.63
C ASN A 93 13.70 10.45 22.11
N THR A 94 13.21 11.36 21.27
CA THR A 94 13.22 12.80 21.52
C THR A 94 11.83 13.45 21.43
N GLY A 95 10.84 12.76 20.86
CA GLY A 95 9.53 13.34 20.55
C GLY A 95 9.48 14.12 19.22
N GLU A 96 10.59 14.20 18.49
CA GLU A 96 10.67 14.92 17.20
C GLU A 96 11.23 14.00 16.09
N GLY A 97 10.50 13.91 14.97
CA GLY A 97 10.93 13.19 13.76
C GLY A 97 11.25 14.13 12.60
N GLN A 98 11.82 13.58 11.53
CA GLN A 98 12.03 14.26 10.26
C GLN A 98 11.11 13.62 9.21
N PRO A 99 9.95 14.22 8.88
CA PRO A 99 9.07 13.65 7.86
C PRO A 99 9.77 13.64 6.50
N ASN A 100 9.45 12.63 5.67
CA ASN A 100 9.96 12.56 4.32
C ASN A 100 9.46 13.79 3.52
N PRO A 101 10.27 14.35 2.60
CA PRO A 101 9.85 15.47 1.77
C PRO A 101 8.56 15.12 1.03
N VAL A 102 7.65 16.10 0.90
CA VAL A 102 6.47 15.95 0.05
C VAL A 102 6.94 15.74 -1.39
N GLU A 103 6.30 14.82 -2.10
CA GLU A 103 6.54 14.62 -3.53
C GLU A 103 6.23 15.92 -4.31
N ASP A 104 7.01 16.22 -5.35
CA ASP A 104 6.87 17.46 -6.13
C ASP A 104 5.47 17.60 -6.74
N GLU A 105 4.96 18.83 -6.90
CA GLU A 105 3.62 19.11 -7.47
C GLU A 105 3.46 18.60 -8.92
N SER A 106 4.58 18.26 -9.58
CA SER A 106 4.61 17.66 -10.91
C SER A 106 4.20 16.18 -10.95
N VAL A 107 4.12 15.55 -9.78
CA VAL A 107 3.71 14.15 -9.61
C VAL A 107 2.17 14.07 -9.66
N PRO A 108 1.56 13.08 -10.36
CA PRO A 108 0.10 12.97 -10.41
C PRO A 108 -0.52 12.95 -9.01
N ALA A 109 -1.66 13.64 -8.83
CA ALA A 109 -2.30 13.80 -7.51
C ALA A 109 -2.58 12.48 -6.75
N HIS A 110 -2.72 11.35 -7.46
CA HIS A 110 -2.89 10.03 -6.83
C HIS A 110 -1.60 9.46 -6.21
N GLN A 111 -0.44 9.98 -6.60
CA GLN A 111 0.88 9.64 -6.07
C GLN A 111 1.32 10.61 -4.95
N HIS A 112 0.56 11.67 -4.67
CA HIS A 112 0.74 12.46 -3.44
C HIS A 112 0.47 11.55 -2.22
N ALA A 113 1.52 10.93 -1.68
CA ALA A 113 1.43 9.95 -0.60
C ALA A 113 0.37 10.35 0.45
N ALA A 114 -0.70 9.53 0.54
CA ALA A 114 -1.78 9.42 1.53
C ALA A 114 -1.89 10.47 2.67
N THR A 115 -1.76 11.76 2.39
CA THR A 115 -1.71 12.82 3.41
C THR A 115 -3.10 13.32 3.75
N VAL A 116 -4.06 13.20 2.82
CA VAL A 116 -5.38 13.85 2.94
C VAL A 116 -6.41 13.00 3.70
N LEU A 117 -6.35 11.67 3.65
CA LEU A 117 -7.40 10.80 4.24
C LEU A 117 -7.21 10.47 5.73
N ARG A 118 -6.10 10.87 6.36
CA ARG A 118 -5.85 10.55 7.78
C ARG A 118 -6.62 11.45 8.76
N THR A 119 -7.12 12.59 8.29
CA THR A 119 -7.74 13.63 9.13
C THR A 119 -9.25 13.42 9.36
N GLU A 120 -9.94 12.61 8.56
CA GLU A 120 -11.42 12.52 8.61
C GLU A 120 -11.96 11.12 8.94
N ARG A 121 -11.42 10.44 9.96
CA ARG A 121 -12.06 9.20 10.46
C ARG A 121 -13.16 9.52 11.48
N SER A 122 -14.35 9.85 10.97
CA SER A 122 -15.62 9.82 11.73
C SER A 122 -16.10 8.37 11.94
N PRO A 123 -16.92 8.08 12.99
CA PRO A 123 -17.18 6.71 13.43
C PRO A 123 -18.00 5.89 12.42
N GLN A 124 -17.66 4.60 12.29
CA GLN A 124 -18.32 3.67 11.37
C GLN A 124 -19.80 3.45 11.70
N PRO A 125 -20.68 3.32 10.68
CA PRO A 125 -22.05 2.87 10.88
C PRO A 125 -22.09 1.34 11.05
N THR A 126 -22.88 0.90 12.03
CA THR A 126 -23.17 -0.51 12.31
C THR A 126 -24.39 -0.98 11.51
N GLY A 127 -24.23 -1.91 10.58
CA GLY A 127 -25.34 -2.60 9.92
C GLY A 127 -24.88 -3.48 8.75
N PRO A 128 -25.50 -4.65 8.51
CA PRO A 128 -24.98 -5.63 7.57
C PRO A 128 -25.38 -5.24 6.15
N ALA A 129 -24.44 -5.30 5.21
CA ALA A 129 -24.73 -5.18 3.79
C ALA A 129 -24.09 -6.36 3.06
N ASP A 130 -24.95 -7.15 2.44
CA ASP A 130 -24.61 -8.17 1.47
C ASP A 130 -23.86 -7.52 0.31
N ALA A 131 -22.54 -7.59 0.35
CA ALA A 131 -21.65 -7.22 -0.75
C ALA A 131 -20.47 -8.19 -0.76
N GLU A 132 -20.26 -8.87 -1.88
CA GLU A 132 -19.15 -9.80 -2.05
C GLU A 132 -17.83 -9.07 -1.80
N THR A 133 -17.20 -9.47 -0.70
CA THR A 133 -16.02 -8.82 -0.15
C THR A 133 -14.79 -9.25 -0.93
N ILE A 134 -14.08 -8.29 -1.51
CA ILE A 134 -12.69 -8.50 -1.92
C ILE A 134 -11.83 -8.05 -0.73
N SER A 135 -11.25 -9.02 -0.02
CA SER A 135 -10.24 -8.76 1.00
C SER A 135 -8.92 -8.43 0.31
N VAL A 136 -8.36 -7.25 0.62
CA VAL A 136 -6.99 -6.85 0.28
C VAL A 136 -6.14 -6.92 1.53
#